data_AF-A0A1A8GWC2-F1
#
_entry.id   AF-A0A1A8GWC2-F1
#
_cell.length_a   1.000
_cell.length_b   1.000
_cell.length_c   1.000
_cell.angle_alpha   90.00
_cell.angle_beta   90.00
_cell.angle_gamma   90.00
#
_symmetry.space_group_name_H-M   'P 1'
#
loop_
_entity.id
_entity.type
_entity.pdbx_description
1 polymer ?
#
loop_
_entity_poly.entity_id
_entity_poly.type
_entity_poly.pdbx_seq_one_letter_code
_entity_poly.pdbx_strand_id
1 'polypeptide(L)'
;LLSQLNTNHQVLSVINRAQIIDDAFSLARAKLINTTLALRTTTYLSRERDYIPWESALRNLDNYVLMFDRTEVYGALQAYLKKHI
;
A
#
# COMPACT_ATOMS: atom_id res chain seq x y z
N LEU A 1 5.08 -13.49 2.64
CA LEU A 1 4.74 -12.17 3.22
C LEU A 1 3.34 -11.69 2.87
N LEU A 2 2.96 -11.51 1.60
CA LEU A 2 1.61 -11.04 1.23
C LEU A 2 0.46 -11.90 1.79
N SER A 3 0.61 -13.23 1.76
CA SER A 3 -0.36 -14.13 2.39
C SER A 3 -0.47 -13.86 3.89
N GLN A 4 0.66 -13.75 4.59
CA GLN A 4 0.71 -13.45 6.03
C GLN A 4 0.05 -12.12 6.39
N LEU A 5 0.33 -11.04 5.64
CA LEU A 5 -0.35 -9.75 5.81
C LEU A 5 -1.87 -9.91 5.66
N ASN A 6 -2.32 -10.73 4.72
CA ASN A 6 -3.73 -10.93 4.46
C ASN A 6 -4.41 -11.97 5.37
N THR A 7 -3.69 -12.85 6.05
CA THR A 7 -4.29 -13.84 6.94
C THR A 7 -4.21 -13.40 8.40
N ASN A 8 -3.01 -13.06 8.87
CA ASN A 8 -2.76 -12.59 10.23
C ASN A 8 -1.52 -11.69 10.26
N HIS A 9 -1.73 -10.40 10.01
CA HIS A 9 -0.65 -9.42 9.95
C HIS A 9 0.06 -9.22 11.30
N GLN A 10 -0.61 -9.48 12.43
CA GLN A 10 -0.07 -9.27 13.78
C GLN A 10 1.10 -10.20 14.15
N VAL A 11 1.35 -11.25 13.37
CA VAL A 11 2.57 -12.08 13.49
C VAL A 11 3.83 -11.29 13.13
N LEU A 12 3.69 -10.26 12.29
CA LEU A 12 4.76 -9.35 11.92
C LEU A 12 4.74 -8.15 12.85
N SER A 13 5.92 -7.70 13.29
CA SER A 13 6.04 -6.47 14.06
C SER A 13 5.49 -5.28 13.26
N VAL A 14 5.01 -4.26 13.97
CA VAL A 14 4.48 -3.02 13.37
C VAL A 14 5.48 -2.41 12.38
N ILE A 15 6.76 -2.37 12.76
CA ILE A 15 7.85 -1.84 11.93
C ILE A 15 8.01 -2.67 10.64
N ASN A 16 8.02 -4.00 10.76
CA ASN A 16 8.20 -4.87 9.59
C ASN A 16 7.04 -4.73 8.60
N ARG A 17 5.81 -4.52 9.08
CA ARG A 17 4.66 -4.29 8.21
C ARG A 17 4.77 -2.99 7.42
N ALA A 18 5.21 -1.91 8.06
CA ALA A 18 5.50 -0.65 7.39
C ALA A 18 6.64 -0.80 6.37
N GLN A 19 7.74 -1.45 6.75
CA GLN A 19 8.87 -1.71 5.84
C GLN A 19 8.46 -2.51 4.60
N ILE A 20 7.62 -3.54 4.75
CA ILE A 20 7.14 -4.32 3.59
C ILE A 20 6.36 -3.44 2.60
N ILE A 21 5.58 -2.48 3.09
CA ILE A 21 4.85 -1.54 2.25
C ILE A 21 5.86 -0.63 1.52
N ASP A 22 6.76 0.01 2.27
CA ASP A 22 7.77 0.92 1.74
C ASP A 22 8.70 0.29 0.70
N ASP A 23 9.20 -0.91 0.98
CA ASP A 23 10.10 -1.63 0.09
C ASP A 23 9.38 -2.02 -1.20
N ALA A 24 8.14 -2.52 -1.10
CA ALA A 24 7.38 -2.89 -2.29
C ALA A 24 7.13 -1.69 -3.22
N PHE A 25 6.77 -0.53 -2.66
CA PHE A 25 6.59 0.68 -3.46
C PHE A 25 7.92 1.22 -4.02
N SER A 26 9.01 1.13 -3.27
CA SER A 26 10.34 1.54 -3.74
C SER A 26 10.84 0.65 -4.87
N LEU A 27 10.67 -0.66 -4.76
CA LEU A 27 10.97 -1.62 -5.81
C LEU A 27 10.09 -1.40 -7.05
N ALA A 28 8.81 -1.06 -6.87
CA ALA A 28 7.91 -0.75 -7.98
C ALA A 28 8.32 0.53 -8.72
N ARG A 29 8.69 1.60 -8.00
CA ARG A 29 9.25 2.83 -8.59
C ARG A 29 10.54 2.58 -9.35
N ALA A 30 11.39 1.71 -8.83
CA ALA A 30 12.60 1.25 -9.51
C ALA A 30 12.34 0.29 -10.69
N LYS A 31 11.07 0.00 -11.01
CA LYS A 31 10.63 -0.96 -12.05
C LYS A 31 11.16 -2.39 -11.84
N LEU A 32 11.55 -2.73 -10.62
CA LEU A 32 12.03 -4.07 -10.25
C LEU A 32 10.87 -5.03 -9.98
N ILE A 33 9.72 -4.50 -9.57
CA ILE A 33 8.47 -5.27 -9.48
C ILE A 33 7.33 -4.50 -10.15
N ASN A 34 6.27 -5.23 -10.50
CA ASN A 34 5.05 -4.61 -11.00
C ASN A 34 4.38 -3.73 -9.92
N THR A 35 3.89 -2.56 -10.30
CA THR A 35 3.14 -1.67 -9.38
C THR A 35 1.92 -2.38 -8.77
N THR A 36 1.27 -3.28 -9.51
CA THR A 36 0.18 -4.10 -8.98
C THR A 36 0.61 -5.02 -7.85
N LEU A 37 1.87 -5.47 -7.83
CA LEU A 37 2.42 -6.25 -6.72
C LEU A 37 2.63 -5.38 -5.47
N ALA A 38 3.08 -4.14 -5.63
CA ALA A 38 3.15 -3.18 -4.53
C ALA A 38 1.76 -2.86 -3.98
N LEU A 39 0.77 -2.58 -4.84
CA LEU A 39 -0.62 -2.34 -4.42
C LEU A 39 -1.29 -3.55 -3.73
N ARG A 40 -0.70 -4.75 -3.79
CA ARG A 40 -1.18 -5.90 -3.01
C ARG A 40 -0.74 -5.82 -1.55
N THR A 41 0.33 -5.10 -1.21
CA THR A 41 0.76 -4.92 0.19
C THR A 41 -0.21 -4.03 0.97
N THR A 42 -1.01 -3.19 0.31
CA THR A 42 -1.99 -2.30 0.97
C THR A 42 -3.36 -2.96 1.17
N THR A 43 -3.60 -4.14 0.59
CA THR A 43 -4.92 -4.80 0.63
C THR A 43 -5.40 -5.24 2.02
N TYR A 44 -4.47 -5.43 2.96
CA TYR A 44 -4.81 -5.83 4.33
C TYR A 44 -5.14 -4.64 5.24
N LEU A 45 -4.92 -3.39 4.80
CA LEU A 45 -4.98 -2.19 5.65
C LEU A 45 -6.34 -1.97 6.29
N SER A 46 -7.43 -2.46 5.68
CA SER A 46 -8.78 -2.48 6.28
C SER A 46 -8.85 -3.19 7.64
N ARG A 47 -7.85 -4.02 8.00
CA ARG A 47 -7.71 -4.68 9.30
C ARG A 47 -6.51 -4.19 10.10
N GLU A 48 -5.74 -3.24 9.57
CA GLU A 48 -4.62 -2.61 10.26
C GLU A 48 -5.14 -1.54 11.22
N ARG A 49 -4.62 -1.53 12.45
CA ARG A 49 -4.99 -0.57 13.49
C ARG A 49 -3.82 0.26 13.98
N ASP A 50 -2.59 -0.18 13.70
CA ASP A 50 -1.40 0.56 14.09
C ASP A 50 -1.16 1.72 13.12
N TYR A 51 -0.71 2.85 13.67
CA TYR A 51 -0.48 4.07 12.89
C TYR A 51 0.64 3.93 11.85
N ILE A 52 1.74 3.28 12.21
CA ILE A 52 2.97 3.29 11.39
C ILE A 52 2.76 2.63 10.00
N PRO A 53 2.11 1.46 9.86
CA PRO A 53 1.87 0.88 8.54
C PRO A 53 0.87 1.69 7.71
N TRP A 54 -0.10 2.35 8.35
CA TRP A 54 -1.01 3.29 7.68
C TRP A 54 -0.28 4.53 7.15
N GLU A 55 0.58 5.14 7.95
CA GLU A 55 1.42 6.28 7.53
C GLU A 55 2.28 5.91 6.32
N SER A 56 2.96 4.76 6.36
CA SER A 56 3.78 4.27 5.26
C SER A 56 2.97 4.06 3.98
N ALA A 57 1.78 3.47 4.08
CA ALA A 57 0.89 3.28 2.96
C ALA A 57 0.42 4.62 2.36
N LEU A 58 -0.07 5.54 3.20
CA LEU A 58 -0.58 6.84 2.77
C LEU A 58 0.51 7.65 2.08
N ARG A 59 1.71 7.72 2.66
CA ARG A 59 2.86 8.41 2.07
C ARG A 59 3.24 7.88 0.70
N ASN A 60 3.21 6.55 0.51
CA ASN A 60 3.51 5.97 -0.79
C ASN A 60 2.38 6.20 -1.80
N LEU A 61 1.11 6.08 -1.38
CA LEU A 61 -0.07 6.28 -2.23
C LEU A 61 -0.27 7.74 -2.65
N ASP A 62 0.16 8.70 -1.83
CA ASP A 62 0.10 10.13 -2.14
C ASP A 62 0.89 10.48 -3.42
N ASN A 63 2.04 9.82 -3.64
CA ASN A 63 2.77 9.96 -4.90
C ASN A 63 1.94 9.54 -6.12
N TYR A 64 1.11 8.49 -5.99
CA TYR A 64 0.22 8.05 -7.07
C TYR A 64 -0.97 8.97 -7.24
N VAL A 65 -1.49 9.56 -6.17
CA VAL A 65 -2.50 10.61 -6.24
C VAL A 65 -1.96 11.78 -7.06
N LEU A 66 -0.77 12.29 -6.73
CA LEU A 66 -0.12 13.38 -7.46
C LEU A 66 0.16 13.04 -8.93
N MET A 67 0.47 11.77 -9.25
CA MET A 67 0.72 11.35 -10.62
C MET A 67 -0.56 11.22 -11.46
N PHE A 68 -1.67 10.86 -10.83
CA PHE A 68 -2.90 10.50 -11.54
C PHE A 68 -4.04 11.52 -11.40
N ASP A 69 -3.94 12.53 -10.53
CA ASP A 69 -5.00 13.50 -10.21
C ASP A 69 -5.67 14.15 -11.43
N ARG A 70 -4.93 14.33 -12.54
CA ARG A 70 -5.37 14.93 -13.80
C ARG A 70 -5.58 13.93 -14.93
N THR A 71 -5.64 12.64 -14.61
CA THR A 71 -5.81 11.56 -15.59
C THR A 71 -7.17 10.88 -15.41
N GLU A 72 -7.64 10.20 -16.46
CA GLU A 72 -8.86 9.39 -16.42
C GLU A 72 -8.81 8.24 -15.37
N VAL A 73 -7.59 7.84 -14.98
CA VAL A 73 -7.34 6.79 -13.99
C VAL A 73 -7.64 7.25 -12.56
N TYR A 74 -7.72 8.56 -12.30
CA TYR A 74 -7.90 9.09 -10.95
C TYR A 74 -9.15 8.55 -10.25
N GLY A 75 -10.26 8.43 -10.97
CA GLY A 75 -11.51 7.89 -10.42
C GLY A 75 -11.36 6.46 -9.92
N ALA A 76 -10.62 5.62 -10.65
CA ALA A 76 -10.33 4.24 -10.24
C ALA A 76 -9.42 4.20 -8.99
N LEU A 77 -8.42 5.10 -8.91
CA LEU A 77 -7.57 5.22 -7.73
C LEU A 77 -8.39 5.64 -6.51
N GLN A 78 -9.28 6.63 -6.63
CA GLN A 78 -10.15 7.06 -5.54
C GLN A 78 -11.07 5.93 -5.05
N ALA A 79 -11.68 5.19 -5.97
CA ALA A 79 -12.53 4.05 -5.62
C ALA A 79 -11.73 2.96 -4.88
N TYR A 80 -10.48 2.72 -5.30
CA TYR A 80 -9.58 1.79 -4.64
C TYR A 80 -9.22 2.24 -3.22
N LEU A 81 -8.84 3.52 -3.02
CA LEU A 81 -8.47 4.05 -1.70
C LEU A 81 -9.63 3.99 -0.71
N LYS A 82 -10.84 4.36 -1.17
CA LYS A 82 -12.06 4.30 -0.35
C LYS A 82 -12.43 2.90 0.13
N LYS A 83 -11.94 1.84 -0.51
CA LYS A 83 -12.22 0.45 -0.10
C LYS A 83 -11.51 0.06 1.21
N HIS A 84 -10.45 0.77 1.58
CA HIS A 84 -9.65 0.44 2.76
C HIS A 84 -10.08 1.19 4.02
N ILE A 85 -11.00 2.15 3.88
CA ILE A 85 -11.62 2.96 4.94
C ILE A 85 -13.02 2.40 5.21
#